data_AF-A0A356Z3N9-F1
#
_entry.id   AF-A0A356Z3N9-F1
#
_cell.length_a   1.000
_cell.length_b   1.000
_cell.length_c   1.000
_cell.angle_alpha   90.00
_cell.angle_beta   90.00
_cell.angle_gamma   90.00
#
_symmetry.space_group_name_H-M   'P 1'
#
loop_
_entity.id
_entity.type
_entity.pdbx_description
1 polymer ?
#
loop_
_entity_poly.entity_id
_entity_poly.type
_entity_poly.pdbx_seq_one_letter_code
_entity_poly.pdbx_strand_id
1 'polypeptide(L)'
;MREDFWNDNQEAQTILKNISTLQEPVDKFHQFWQEANYLNDMLDMAENENEPELLADTVRELETLLKEFREFEMEILFSGPHDAQDAIVAMHAGAGGTEAQDWV
;
A
#
# COMPACT_ATOMS: atom_id res chain seq x y z
N MET A 1 -25.59 -12.92 5.93
CA MET A 1 -26.37 -11.68 5.72
C MET A 1 -27.65 -11.79 6.53
N ARG A 2 -28.12 -10.67 7.11
CA ARG A 2 -29.42 -10.66 7.80
C ARG A 2 -30.55 -10.77 6.77
N GLU A 3 -31.69 -11.30 7.18
CA GLU A 3 -32.84 -11.57 6.30
C GLU A 3 -33.48 -10.30 5.71
N ASP A 4 -33.32 -9.16 6.38
CA ASP A 4 -33.86 -7.86 5.99
C ASP A 4 -32.92 -7.05 5.08
N PHE A 5 -31.72 -7.55 4.80
CA PHE A 5 -30.69 -6.83 4.04
C PHE A 5 -31.15 -6.38 2.64
N TRP A 6 -32.02 -7.15 1.99
CA TRP A 6 -32.52 -6.85 0.64
C TRP A 6 -33.80 -6.00 0.62
N ASN A 7 -34.35 -5.65 1.79
CA ASN A 7 -35.59 -4.86 1.87
C ASN A 7 -35.38 -3.41 1.38
N ASP A 8 -34.16 -2.89 1.54
CA ASP A 8 -33.73 -1.62 0.94
C ASP A 8 -32.60 -1.87 -0.06
N ASN A 9 -32.95 -1.84 -1.35
CA ASN A 9 -32.01 -2.11 -2.43
C ASN A 9 -30.92 -1.02 -2.57
N GLN A 10 -31.23 0.24 -2.24
CA GLN A 10 -30.24 1.33 -2.29
C GLN A 10 -29.21 1.18 -1.17
N GLU A 11 -29.67 0.86 0.04
CA GLU A 11 -28.79 0.61 1.18
C GLU A 11 -27.91 -0.64 0.92
N ALA A 12 -28.51 -1.73 0.43
CA ALA A 12 -27.79 -2.95 0.09
C ALA A 12 -26.68 -2.72 -0.95
N GLN A 13 -26.97 -1.97 -2.02
CA GLN A 13 -25.97 -1.62 -3.04
C GLN A 13 -24.83 -0.78 -2.47
N THR A 14 -25.14 0.17 -1.59
CA THR A 14 -24.12 1.01 -0.93
C THR A 14 -23.20 0.17 -0.05
N ILE A 15 -23.77 -0.75 0.74
CA ILE A 15 -22.99 -1.65 1.60
C ILE A 15 -22.11 -2.58 0.76
N LEU A 16 -22.64 -3.19 -0.30
CA LEU A 16 -21.86 -4.06 -1.18
C LEU A 16 -20.73 -3.32 -1.88
N LYS A 17 -20.96 -2.07 -2.31
CA LYS A 17 -19.92 -1.22 -2.89
C LYS A 17 -18.81 -0.96 -1.87
N ASN A 18 -19.17 -0.59 -0.64
CA ASN A 18 -18.19 -0.35 0.42
C ASN A 18 -17.39 -1.62 0.75
N ILE A 19 -18.04 -2.79 0.78
CA ILE A 19 -17.37 -4.07 0.98
C ILE A 19 -16.36 -4.31 -0.15
N SER A 20 -16.74 -4.14 -1.42
CA SER A 20 -15.83 -4.29 -2.56
C SER A 20 -14.62 -3.37 -2.45
N THR A 21 -14.86 -2.08 -2.17
CA THR A 21 -13.78 -1.08 -2.03
C THR A 21 -12.83 -1.41 -0.88
N LEU A 22 -13.32 -2.00 0.22
CA LEU A 22 -12.48 -2.41 1.34
C LEU A 22 -11.80 -3.77 1.12
N GLN A 23 -12.39 -4.66 0.32
CA GLN A 23 -11.80 -5.97 0.01
C GLN A 23 -10.62 -5.85 -0.95
N GLU A 24 -10.70 -4.98 -1.95
CA GLU A 24 -9.62 -4.77 -2.93
C GLU A 24 -8.22 -4.59 -2.31
N PRO A 25 -7.99 -3.67 -1.35
CA PRO A 25 -6.67 -3.52 -0.72
C PRO A 25 -6.28 -4.72 0.13
N VAL A 26 -7.24 -5.42 0.75
CA VAL A 26 -6.97 -6.63 1.55
C VAL A 26 -6.50 -7.76 0.66
N ASP A 27 -7.18 -7.99 -0.47
CA ASP A 27 -6.82 -9.02 -1.43
C ASP A 27 -5.46 -8.72 -2.07
N LYS A 28 -5.20 -7.46 -2.43
CA LYS A 28 -3.90 -7.00 -2.95
C LYS A 28 -2.77 -7.23 -1.93
N PHE A 29 -2.99 -6.93 -0.65
CA PHE A 29 -2.03 -7.23 0.40
C PHE A 29 -1.76 -8.74 0.53
N HIS A 30 -2.81 -9.57 0.47
CA HIS A 30 -2.65 -11.03 0.51
C HIS A 30 -1.85 -11.57 -0.67
N GLN A 31 -2.00 -10.99 -1.86
CA GLN A 31 -1.17 -11.34 -3.03
C GLN A 31 0.31 -11.02 -2.78
N PHE A 32 0.62 -9.80 -2.33
CA PHE A 32 2.00 -9.42 -1.97
C PHE A 32 2.60 -10.38 -0.93
N TRP A 33 1.81 -10.74 0.08
CA TRP A 33 2.24 -11.67 1.12
C TRP A 33 2.56 -13.07 0.55
N GLN A 34 1.69 -13.59 -0.31
CA GLN A 34 1.90 -14.90 -0.94
C GLN A 34 3.15 -14.90 -1.83
N GLU A 35 3.33 -13.86 -2.63
CA GLU A 35 4.47 -13.73 -3.53
C GLU A 35 5.78 -13.56 -2.76
N ALA A 36 5.79 -12.76 -1.69
CA ALA A 36 6.97 -12.60 -0.83
C ALA A 36 7.40 -13.93 -0.18
N ASN A 37 6.45 -14.75 0.30
CA ASN A 37 6.78 -16.07 0.84
C ASN A 37 7.32 -17.01 -0.23
N TYR A 38 6.72 -17.00 -1.42
CA TYR A 38 7.22 -17.79 -2.55
C TYR A 38 8.66 -17.40 -2.92
N LEU A 39 8.96 -16.11 -3.03
CA LEU A 39 10.31 -15.63 -3.32
C LEU A 39 11.29 -15.96 -2.20
N ASN A 40 10.86 -15.90 -0.93
CA ASN A 40 11.68 -16.33 0.20
C ASN A 40 12.07 -17.82 0.08
N ASP A 41 11.10 -18.69 -0.22
CA ASP A 41 11.37 -20.13 -0.41
C ASP A 41 12.32 -20.37 -1.60
N MET A 42 12.23 -19.56 -2.66
CA MET A 42 13.13 -19.64 -3.82
C MET A 42 14.55 -19.16 -3.52
N LEU A 43 14.71 -18.10 -2.72
CA LEU A 43 16.02 -17.66 -2.24
C LEU A 43 16.68 -18.76 -1.39
N ASP A 44 15.92 -19.33 -0.45
CA ASP A 44 16.40 -20.43 0.39
C ASP A 44 16.82 -21.63 -0.46
N MET A 45 16.06 -22.00 -1.49
CA MET A 45 16.41 -23.08 -2.42
C MET A 45 17.69 -22.75 -3.20
N ALA A 46 17.77 -21.56 -3.79
CA ALA A 46 18.91 -21.14 -4.61
C ALA A 46 20.22 -21.11 -3.81
N GLU A 47 20.18 -20.63 -2.56
CA GLU A 47 21.33 -20.62 -1.66
C GLU A 47 21.76 -22.05 -1.26
N ASN A 48 20.81 -22.90 -0.90
CA ASN A 48 21.10 -24.28 -0.47
C ASN A 48 21.65 -25.16 -1.61
N GLU A 49 21.16 -24.95 -2.83
CA GLU A 49 21.57 -25.72 -4.01
C GLU A 49 22.76 -25.09 -4.76
N ASN A 50 23.26 -23.92 -4.32
CA ASN A 50 24.29 -23.13 -4.99
C ASN A 50 23.97 -22.85 -6.47
N GLU A 51 22.75 -22.39 -6.74
CA GLU A 51 22.28 -22.00 -8.08
C GLU A 51 22.34 -20.46 -8.26
N PRO A 52 23.47 -19.90 -8.71
CA PRO A 52 23.66 -18.44 -8.76
C PRO A 52 22.76 -17.73 -9.79
N GLU A 53 22.36 -18.42 -10.86
CA GLU A 53 21.42 -17.87 -11.85
C GLU A 53 20.01 -17.73 -11.25
N LEU A 54 19.53 -18.79 -10.57
CA LEU A 54 18.26 -18.76 -9.86
C LEU A 54 18.26 -17.66 -8.79
N LEU A 55 19.32 -17.57 -7.99
CA LEU A 55 19.47 -16.52 -6.99
C LEU A 55 19.36 -15.11 -7.60
N ALA A 56 20.07 -14.87 -8.71
CA ALA A 56 20.07 -13.56 -9.38
C ALA A 56 18.70 -13.20 -9.98
N ASP A 57 17.96 -14.19 -10.48
CA ASP A 57 16.61 -13.98 -11.01
C ASP A 57 15.60 -13.75 -9.88
N THR A 58 15.62 -14.54 -8.81
CA THR A 58 14.74 -14.35 -7.65
C THR A 58 14.97 -13.01 -6.95
N VAL A 59 16.22 -12.55 -6.84
CA VAL A 59 16.53 -11.21 -6.30
C VAL A 59 15.89 -10.10 -7.15
N ARG A 60 15.90 -10.24 -8.49
CA ARG A 60 15.29 -9.26 -9.39
C ARG A 60 13.77 -9.21 -9.26
N GLU A 61 13.14 -10.36 -9.09
CA GLU A 61 11.70 -10.47 -8.81
C GLU A 61 11.37 -9.83 -7.46
N LEU A 62 12.19 -10.07 -6.42
CA LEU A 62 12.02 -9.43 -5.11
C LEU A 62 12.15 -7.91 -5.17
N GLU A 63 13.11 -7.37 -5.93
CA GLU A 63 13.25 -5.93 -6.14
C GLU A 63 12.02 -5.32 -6.82
N THR A 64 11.43 -6.05 -7.78
CA THR A 64 10.20 -5.65 -8.46
C THR A 64 9.02 -5.65 -7.49
N LEU A 65 8.85 -6.73 -6.73
CA LEU A 65 7.80 -6.86 -5.72
C LEU A 65 7.90 -5.75 -4.66
N LEU A 66 9.12 -5.44 -4.20
CA LEU A 66 9.37 -4.38 -3.23
C LEU A 66 8.96 -3.01 -3.76
N LYS A 67 9.21 -2.74 -5.04
CA LYS A 67 8.80 -1.48 -5.67
C LYS A 67 7.27 -1.37 -5.72
N GLU A 68 6.59 -2.40 -6.18
CA GLU A 68 5.12 -2.44 -6.27
C GLU A 68 4.47 -2.34 -4.87
N PHE A 69 5.04 -3.02 -3.88
CA PHE A 69 4.59 -2.94 -2.50
C PHE A 69 4.72 -1.52 -1.92
N ARG A 70 5.80 -0.80 -2.23
CA ARG A 70 5.97 0.61 -1.80
C ARG A 70 4.95 1.55 -2.45
N GLU A 71 4.61 1.32 -3.71
CA GLU A 71 3.55 2.07 -4.39
C GLU A 71 2.20 1.80 -3.71
N PHE A 72 1.90 0.54 -3.38
CA PHE A 72 0.72 0.17 -2.62
C PHE A 72 0.70 0.75 -1.20
N GLU A 73 1.83 0.77 -0.49
CA GLU A 73 1.94 1.38 0.84
C GLU A 73 1.54 2.86 0.81
N MET A 74 1.96 3.59 -0.23
CA MET A 74 1.57 4.98 -0.45
C MET A 74 0.06 5.12 -0.71
N GLU A 75 -0.54 4.22 -1.50
CA GLU A 75 -2.01 4.19 -1.71
C GLU A 75 -2.77 4.01 -0.39
N ILE A 76 -2.28 3.17 0.52
CA ILE A 76 -2.90 2.92 1.83
C ILE A 76 -2.75 4.11 2.77
N LEU A 77 -1.56 4.73 2.78
CA LEU A 77 -1.29 5.92 3.59
C LEU A 77 -2.17 7.11 3.20
N PHE A 78 -2.50 7.24 1.92
CA PHE A 78 -3.33 8.32 1.37
C PHE A 78 -4.84 7.99 1.33
N SER A 79 -5.37 7.45 2.42
CA SER A 79 -6.79 7.07 2.55
C SER A 79 -7.69 8.13 3.21
N GLY A 80 -7.14 9.29 3.53
CA GLY A 80 -7.85 10.44 4.08
C GLY A 80 -8.75 11.15 3.05
N PRO A 81 -9.80 11.84 3.50
CA PRO A 81 -10.79 12.47 2.61
C PRO A 81 -10.24 13.59 1.72
N HIS A 82 -9.03 14.09 2.01
CA HIS A 82 -8.38 15.18 1.29
C HIS A 82 -7.06 14.78 0.63
N ASP A 83 -6.65 13.51 0.70
CA ASP A 83 -5.31 13.11 0.27
C ASP A 83 -5.12 13.16 -1.24
N ALA A 84 -6.22 13.15 -2.00
CA ALA A 84 -6.23 13.36 -3.45
C ALA A 84 -6.22 14.85 -3.87
N GLN A 85 -6.25 15.79 -2.92
CA GLN A 85 -6.31 17.23 -3.20
C GLN A 85 -4.93 17.87 -3.10
N ASP A 86 -4.69 18.94 -3.88
CA ASP A 86 -3.47 19.72 -3.77
C ASP A 86 -3.33 20.33 -2.37
N ALA A 87 -2.16 20.14 -1.75
CA ALA A 87 -1.87 20.72 -0.46
C ALA A 87 -1.57 22.22 -0.58
N ILE A 88 -2.22 23.05 0.24
CA ILE A 88 -1.83 24.44 0.46
C ILE A 88 -0.86 24.47 1.65
N VAL A 89 0.41 24.75 1.37
CA VAL A 89 1.45 24.86 2.39
C VAL A 89 1.71 26.33 2.69
N ALA A 90 1.49 26.73 3.95
CA ALA A 90 1.82 28.06 4.44
C ALA A 90 2.88 27.95 5.54
N MET A 91 4.01 28.62 5.35
CA MET A 91 5.09 28.68 6.33
C MET A 91 5.07 30.05 7.03
N HIS A 92 5.21 30.04 8.36
CA HIS A 92 5.20 31.25 9.17
C HIS A 92 6.43 31.27 10.07
N ALA A 93 7.19 32.37 10.04
CA ALA A 93 8.33 32.56 10.93
C ALA A 93 7.88 32.50 12.39
N GLY A 94 8.51 31.62 13.16
CA GLY A 94 8.27 31.46 14.59
C GLY A 94 8.83 32.62 15.42
N ALA A 95 8.79 32.48 16.75
CA ALA A 95 9.39 33.47 17.64
C ALA A 95 10.93 33.38 17.58
N GLY A 96 11.57 34.33 16.89
CA GLY A 96 13.04 34.46 16.86
C GLY A 96 13.55 35.71 16.15
N GLY A 97 12.67 36.63 15.76
CA GLY A 97 13.08 37.84 15.03
C GLY A 97 13.69 37.49 13.67
N THR A 98 14.77 38.16 13.30
CA THR A 98 15.40 38.04 11.97
C THR A 98 15.96 36.64 11.70
N GLU A 99 16.53 35.97 12.72
CA GLU A 99 17.06 34.60 12.56
C GLU A 99 15.96 33.58 12.25
N ALA A 100 14.75 33.78 12.77
CA ALA A 100 13.60 32.93 12.44
C ALA A 100 13.01 33.23 11.05
N GLN A 101 13.27 34.42 10.50
CA GLN A 101 12.88 34.79 9.13
C GLN A 101 13.89 34.27 8.10
N ASP A 102 15.15 34.12 8.47
CA ASP A 102 16.18 33.56 7.59
C ASP A 102 16.05 32.03 7.40
N TRP A 103 15.30 31.35 8.28
CA TRP A 103 15.10 29.90 8.26
C TRP A 103 13.77 29.44 7.63
N VAL A 104 12.79 30.33 7.52
CA VAL A 104 11.44 30.03 7.01
C VAL A 104 11.28 30.39 5.54
#